data_AF-A0A088B3D3-F1
#
_entry.id   AF-A0A088B3D3-F1
#
_cell.length_a   1.000
_cell.length_b   1.000
_cell.length_c   1.000
_cell.angle_alpha   90.00
_cell.angle_beta   90.00
_cell.angle_gamma   90.00
#
_symmetry.space_group_name_H-M   'P 1'
#
loop_
_entity.id
_entity.type
_entity.pdbx_description
1 polymer ?
#
loop_
_entity_poly.entity_id
_entity_poly.type
_entity_poly.pdbx_seq_one_letter_code
_entity_poly.pdbx_strand_id
1 'polypeptide(L)'
;MHSDADEYKSVCYDKDKYQIFARDRYANVGMDIFFRIKKNNIDTDNCNWDRRKGDVWISENKGKYSEDAKYVIGVRNDFVLMDSGTAADPERIFAVYDMKNRKQVLEKNVSEQVVIGDGSVTLWIPTGSSNANNCSNRKELEGEVRQSEHASGATFRQTRKHLFDLKTGTLRSTQETKCYIVW
;
A
#
# COMPACT_ATOMS: atom_id res chain seq x y z
N MET A 1 5.05 38.48 9.14
CA MET A 1 4.31 37.21 9.09
C MET A 1 4.12 36.85 7.63
N HIS A 2 5.02 36.04 7.08
CA HIS A 2 4.81 35.42 5.77
C HIS A 2 3.98 34.17 6.04
N SER A 3 2.72 34.18 5.60
CA SER A 3 1.97 32.95 5.46
C SER A 3 2.51 32.25 4.23
N ASP A 4 3.53 31.42 4.40
CA ASP A 4 3.82 30.38 3.45
C ASP A 4 2.59 29.46 3.47
N ALA A 5 1.66 29.72 2.56
CA ALA A 5 0.64 28.77 2.23
C ALA A 5 1.40 27.59 1.61
N ASP A 6 1.74 26.60 2.45
CA ASP A 6 2.24 25.32 1.98
C ASP A 6 1.28 24.85 0.89
N GLU A 7 1.75 24.94 -0.35
CA GLU A 7 1.02 24.48 -1.52
C GLU A 7 0.92 22.96 -1.37
N TYR A 8 -0.22 22.48 -0.85
CA TYR A 8 -0.44 21.06 -0.63
C TYR A 8 -0.11 20.30 -1.90
N LYS A 9 0.80 19.35 -1.79
CA LYS A 9 1.21 18.52 -2.92
C LYS A 9 0.06 17.61 -3.30
N SER A 10 -0.80 18.12 -4.18
CA SER A 10 -1.79 17.31 -4.86
C SER A 10 -1.09 16.53 -5.96
N VAL A 11 -1.41 15.25 -6.06
CA VAL A 11 -0.98 14.37 -7.14
C VAL A 11 -2.20 13.94 -7.90
N CYS A 12 -2.11 14.07 -9.22
CA CYS A 12 -3.13 13.62 -10.14
C CYS A 12 -2.55 12.54 -11.04
N TYR A 13 -3.20 11.39 -11.06
CA TYR A 13 -2.87 10.30 -11.97
C TYR A 13 -3.92 10.28 -13.07
N ASP A 14 -3.53 10.76 -14.25
CA ASP A 14 -4.36 10.71 -15.44
C ASP A 14 -4.17 9.37 -16.15
N LYS A 15 -5.20 8.52 -16.13
CA LYS A 15 -5.20 7.17 -16.73
C LYS A 15 -6.38 7.01 -17.70
N ASP A 16 -6.38 5.95 -18.48
CA ASP A 16 -7.32 5.75 -19.60
C ASP A 16 -8.78 6.07 -19.25
N LYS A 17 -9.35 5.41 -18.25
CA LYS A 17 -10.76 5.55 -17.84
C LYS A 17 -10.97 6.43 -16.61
N TYR A 18 -9.90 6.76 -15.89
CA TYR A 18 -9.99 7.40 -14.58
C TYR A 18 -8.99 8.53 -14.42
N GLN A 19 -9.39 9.53 -13.65
CA GLN A 19 -8.49 10.48 -13.02
C GLN A 19 -8.49 10.22 -11.52
N ILE A 20 -7.32 10.01 -10.94
CA ILE A 20 -7.17 9.73 -9.52
C ILE A 20 -6.51 10.94 -8.89
N PHE A 21 -7.10 11.45 -7.83
CA PHE A 21 -6.62 12.60 -7.08
C PHE A 21 -6.21 12.13 -5.70
N ALA A 22 -5.00 12.52 -5.30
CA ALA A 22 -4.47 12.29 -3.96
C ALA A 22 -3.89 13.59 -3.41
N ARG A 23 -4.20 13.93 -2.15
CA ARG A 23 -3.65 15.11 -1.48
C ARG A 23 -3.47 14.79 -0.01
N ASP A 24 -2.34 15.21 0.56
CA ASP A 24 -2.11 15.11 2.00
C ASP A 24 -3.20 15.83 2.79
N ARG A 25 -3.62 15.24 3.90
CA ARG A 25 -4.61 15.86 4.80
C ARG A 25 -3.93 16.93 5.65
N TYR A 26 -4.60 18.07 5.84
CA TYR A 26 -4.04 19.22 6.55
C TYR A 26 -3.75 18.95 8.04
N ALA A 27 -4.70 18.35 8.75
CA ALA A 27 -4.64 18.19 10.21
C ALA A 27 -4.56 16.72 10.66
N ASN A 28 -4.41 15.79 9.71
CA ASN A 28 -4.46 14.35 9.97
C ASN A 28 -3.40 13.63 9.13
N VAL A 29 -3.00 12.43 9.58
CA VAL A 29 -2.15 11.54 8.79
C VAL A 29 -2.90 10.94 7.59
N GLY A 30 -2.15 10.68 6.52
CA GLY A 30 -2.66 10.10 5.28
C GLY A 30 -3.14 11.11 4.25
N MET A 31 -3.68 10.58 3.15
CA MET A 31 -4.19 11.34 2.02
C MET A 31 -5.71 11.26 1.92
N ASP A 32 -6.30 12.35 1.43
CA ASP A 32 -7.59 12.28 0.78
C ASP A 32 -7.40 11.71 -0.62
N ILE A 33 -8.22 10.71 -0.97
CA ILE A 33 -8.07 9.98 -2.23
C ILE A 33 -9.45 9.79 -2.83
N PHE A 34 -9.63 10.25 -4.06
CA PHE A 34 -10.82 9.97 -4.85
C PHE A 34 -10.47 9.75 -6.31
N PHE A 35 -11.39 9.15 -7.06
CA PHE A 35 -11.26 9.08 -8.51
C PHE A 35 -12.54 9.49 -9.22
N ARG A 36 -12.34 9.96 -10.45
CA ARG A 36 -13.37 10.39 -11.38
C ARG A 36 -13.32 9.51 -12.61
N ILE A 37 -14.49 9.08 -13.09
CA ILE A 37 -14.60 8.32 -14.34
C ILE A 37 -14.64 9.33 -15.49
N LYS A 38 -13.70 9.23 -16.43
CA LYS A 38 -13.66 10.10 -17.61
C LYS A 38 -14.87 9.81 -18.50
N LYS A 39 -15.68 10.83 -18.79
CA LYS A 39 -16.77 10.68 -19.77
C LYS A 39 -16.18 10.65 -21.19
N ASN A 40 -16.49 9.62 -21.97
CA ASN A 40 -16.00 9.44 -23.35
C ASN A 40 -14.46 9.47 -23.50
N ASN A 41 -13.70 9.15 -22.45
CA ASN A 41 -12.24 9.36 -22.38
C ASN A 41 -11.76 10.80 -22.62
N ILE A 42 -12.69 11.77 -22.59
CA ILE A 42 -12.43 13.20 -22.74
C ILE A 42 -12.87 13.84 -21.44
N ASP A 43 -11.99 13.80 -20.45
CA ASP A 43 -12.08 14.72 -19.33
C ASP A 43 -10.80 15.56 -19.37
N THR A 44 -10.95 16.79 -19.86
CA THR A 44 -9.86 17.78 -20.03
C THR A 44 -9.58 18.53 -18.74
N ASP A 45 -9.92 17.94 -17.60
CA ASP A 45 -9.68 18.56 -16.30
C ASP A 45 -8.18 18.68 -16.07
N ASN A 46 -7.73 19.90 -15.80
CA ASN A 46 -6.34 20.24 -15.48
C ASN A 46 -5.91 19.72 -14.09
N CYS A 47 -6.39 18.54 -13.68
CA CYS A 47 -6.07 17.95 -12.38
C CYS A 47 -6.42 18.87 -11.19
N ASN A 48 -7.48 19.67 -11.33
CA ASN A 48 -7.95 20.55 -10.26
C ASN A 48 -8.58 19.75 -9.12
N TRP A 49 -8.21 20.09 -7.89
CA TRP A 49 -8.80 19.49 -6.69
C TRP A 49 -10.18 20.09 -6.40
N ASP A 50 -11.22 19.50 -6.98
CA ASP A 50 -12.61 19.88 -6.72
C ASP A 50 -13.52 18.65 -6.55
N ARG A 51 -14.36 18.68 -5.52
CA ARG A 51 -15.34 17.61 -5.28
C ARG A 51 -16.50 17.76 -6.25
N ARG A 52 -16.77 16.74 -7.06
CA ARG A 52 -17.88 16.72 -8.01
C ARG A 52 -18.87 15.61 -7.72
N LYS A 53 -20.09 15.79 -8.23
CA LYS A 53 -21.12 14.74 -8.20
C LYS A 53 -20.66 13.57 -9.06
N GLY A 54 -20.57 12.40 -8.44
CA GLY A 54 -20.15 11.15 -9.10
C GLY A 54 -18.71 10.73 -8.82
N ASP A 55 -17.92 11.59 -8.17
CA ASP A 55 -16.60 11.20 -7.67
C ASP A 55 -16.73 10.08 -6.63
N VAL A 56 -15.81 9.13 -6.68
CA VAL A 56 -15.75 8.01 -5.73
C VAL A 56 -14.60 8.25 -4.77
N TRP A 57 -14.95 8.54 -3.52
CA TRP A 57 -14.00 8.81 -2.45
C TRP A 57 -13.53 7.50 -1.83
N ILE A 58 -12.27 7.16 -2.08
CA ILE A 58 -11.61 5.96 -1.54
C ILE A 58 -11.36 6.14 -0.04
N SER A 59 -10.92 7.34 0.37
CA SER A 59 -10.65 7.66 1.77
C SER A 59 -11.91 7.66 2.67
N GLU A 60 -13.11 7.83 2.10
CA GLU A 60 -14.38 7.83 2.85
C GLU A 60 -15.00 6.42 2.96
N ASN A 61 -14.46 5.41 2.28
CA ASN A 61 -15.02 4.05 2.32
C ASN A 61 -14.70 3.36 3.67
N LYS A 62 -15.75 2.97 4.39
CA LYS A 62 -15.70 2.29 5.70
C LYS A 62 -15.29 0.81 5.56
N GLY A 63 -14.00 0.56 5.39
CA GLY A 63 -13.38 -0.76 5.54
C GLY A 63 -12.86 -1.03 6.96
N LYS A 64 -12.31 -2.22 7.20
CA LYS A 64 -11.77 -2.65 8.51
C LYS A 64 -10.67 -1.72 9.05
N TYR A 65 -9.97 -1.03 8.15
CA TYR A 65 -8.91 -0.05 8.47
C TYR A 65 -9.20 1.29 7.79
N SER A 66 -10.46 1.72 7.73
CA SER A 66 -10.81 3.04 7.15
C SER A 66 -10.23 4.23 7.92
N GLU A 67 -9.80 4.01 9.16
CA GLU A 67 -9.19 5.03 10.02
C GLU A 67 -7.68 5.18 9.80
N ASP A 68 -7.04 4.21 9.13
CA ASP A 68 -5.60 4.26 8.89
C ASP A 68 -5.24 5.30 7.83
N ALA A 69 -4.08 5.93 8.04
CA ALA A 69 -3.46 6.81 7.06
C ALA A 69 -3.15 6.03 5.78
N LYS A 70 -3.75 6.42 4.64
CA LYS A 70 -3.50 5.82 3.33
C LYS A 70 -2.69 6.76 2.45
N TYR A 71 -1.72 6.22 1.74
CA TYR A 71 -0.85 6.94 0.82
C TYR A 71 -0.84 6.24 -0.54
N VAL A 72 -1.11 6.97 -1.62
CA VAL A 72 -1.06 6.38 -2.97
C VAL A 72 0.40 6.13 -3.34
N ILE A 73 0.75 4.88 -3.60
CA ILE A 73 2.08 4.48 -4.06
C ILE A 73 2.09 4.07 -5.54
N GLY A 74 0.90 3.92 -6.14
CA GLY A 74 0.80 3.72 -7.59
C GLY A 74 -0.62 3.55 -8.08
N VAL A 75 -0.79 3.72 -9.39
CA VAL A 75 -2.02 3.40 -10.13
C VAL A 75 -1.65 2.50 -11.30
N ARG A 76 -2.34 1.36 -11.43
CA ARG A 76 -2.12 0.37 -12.50
C ARG A 76 -3.47 -0.20 -12.93
N ASN A 77 -3.76 -0.18 -14.23
CA ASN A 77 -5.03 -0.63 -14.78
C ASN A 77 -6.23 0.00 -14.04
N ASP A 78 -7.16 -0.83 -13.57
CA ASP A 78 -8.33 -0.42 -12.78
C ASP A 78 -8.04 -0.35 -11.26
N PHE A 79 -6.76 -0.36 -10.83
CA PHE A 79 -6.38 -0.46 -9.42
C PHE A 79 -5.58 0.75 -8.90
N VAL A 80 -5.93 1.21 -7.69
CA VAL A 80 -5.13 2.12 -6.87
C VAL A 80 -4.40 1.31 -5.81
N LEU A 81 -3.08 1.45 -5.77
CA LEU A 81 -2.18 0.77 -4.85
C LEU A 81 -1.81 1.75 -3.73
N MET A 82 -2.02 1.33 -2.48
CA MET A 82 -1.84 2.18 -1.32
C MET A 82 -0.94 1.51 -0.29
N ASP A 83 -0.05 2.29 0.29
CA ASP A 83 0.57 1.98 1.58
C ASP A 83 -0.33 2.56 2.68
N SER A 84 -0.51 1.82 3.76
CA SER A 84 -1.45 2.13 4.83
C SER A 84 -0.83 1.86 6.19
N GLY A 85 -1.13 2.75 7.14
CA GLY A 85 -0.70 2.64 8.53
C GLY A 85 0.54 3.45 8.87
N THR A 86 0.76 3.63 10.17
CA THR A 86 1.91 4.33 10.76
C THR A 86 2.82 3.38 11.52
N ALA A 87 2.58 2.06 11.42
CA ALA A 87 3.36 1.06 12.12
C ALA A 87 4.82 1.13 11.66
N ALA A 88 5.73 1.12 12.63
CA ALA A 88 7.15 1.01 12.34
C ALA A 88 7.41 -0.30 11.57
N ASP A 89 8.43 -0.24 10.72
CA ASP A 89 9.02 -1.42 10.09
C ASP A 89 9.17 -2.53 11.14
N PRO A 90 8.72 -3.77 10.88
CA PRO A 90 8.48 -4.35 9.56
C PRO A 90 7.02 -4.50 9.10
N GLU A 91 6.00 -4.08 9.85
CA GLU A 91 4.62 -4.48 9.55
C GLU A 91 3.77 -3.34 8.97
N ARG A 92 4.01 -3.00 7.70
CA ARG A 92 3.19 -2.03 6.95
C ARG A 92 1.94 -2.69 6.36
N ILE A 93 0.86 -1.94 6.13
CA ILE A 93 -0.35 -2.46 5.49
C ILE A 93 -0.34 -2.06 4.01
N PHE A 94 -0.28 -3.04 3.11
CA PHE A 94 -0.53 -2.81 1.70
C PHE A 94 -2.01 -3.00 1.38
N ALA A 95 -2.61 -2.03 0.69
CA ALA A 95 -4.01 -2.08 0.27
C ALA A 95 -4.17 -1.84 -1.24
N VAL A 96 -5.17 -2.49 -1.84
CA VAL A 96 -5.55 -2.31 -3.24
C VAL A 96 -7.02 -2.00 -3.34
N TYR A 97 -7.33 -0.90 -4.02
CA TYR A 97 -8.68 -0.50 -4.35
C TYR A 97 -8.97 -0.74 -5.83
N ASP A 98 -10.05 -1.47 -6.11
CA ASP A 98 -10.58 -1.71 -7.45
C ASP A 98 -11.55 -0.58 -7.83
N MET A 99 -11.11 0.28 -8.74
CA MET A 99 -11.89 1.43 -9.23
C MET A 99 -13.11 1.01 -10.04
N LYS A 100 -13.00 -0.11 -10.77
CA LYS A 100 -14.09 -0.64 -11.60
C LYS A 100 -15.24 -1.12 -10.72
N ASN A 101 -14.93 -1.91 -9.68
CA ASN A 101 -15.92 -2.47 -8.77
C ASN A 101 -16.17 -1.59 -7.54
N ARG A 102 -15.48 -0.45 -7.41
CA ARG A 102 -15.60 0.53 -6.33
C ARG A 102 -15.47 -0.10 -4.94
N LYS A 103 -14.49 -0.98 -4.78
CA LYS A 103 -14.26 -1.70 -3.52
C LYS A 103 -12.79 -1.98 -3.28
N GLN A 104 -12.42 -2.06 -2.01
CA GLN A 104 -11.12 -2.58 -1.62
C GLN A 104 -11.09 -4.09 -1.87
N VAL A 105 -10.06 -4.58 -2.59
CA VAL A 105 -9.92 -6.00 -2.96
C VAL A 105 -8.76 -6.69 -2.26
N LEU A 106 -7.82 -5.92 -1.72
CA LEU A 106 -6.71 -6.44 -0.93
C LEU A 106 -6.38 -5.50 0.21
N GLU A 107 -6.04 -6.08 1.35
CA GLU A 107 -5.48 -5.41 2.51
C GLU A 107 -4.69 -6.43 3.32
N LYS A 108 -3.38 -6.26 3.41
CA LYS A 108 -2.47 -7.23 4.03
C LYS A 108 -1.31 -6.52 4.70
N ASN A 109 -0.91 -7.04 5.86
CA ASN A 109 0.40 -6.74 6.41
C ASN A 109 1.46 -7.29 5.46
N VAL A 110 2.47 -6.48 5.17
CA VAL A 110 3.66 -6.84 4.39
C VAL A 110 4.88 -6.60 5.24
N SER A 111 5.86 -7.52 5.16
CA SER A 111 7.11 -7.44 5.92
C SER A 111 8.17 -6.56 5.25
N GLU A 112 7.94 -6.18 4.00
CA GLU A 112 8.91 -5.50 3.14
C GLU A 112 8.19 -4.55 2.19
N GLN A 113 8.96 -3.65 1.59
CA GLN A 113 8.49 -2.79 0.52
C GLN A 113 7.93 -3.63 -0.64
N VAL A 114 6.73 -3.27 -1.09
CA VAL A 114 6.07 -3.94 -2.20
C VAL A 114 6.77 -3.62 -3.53
N VAL A 115 6.90 -4.62 -4.40
CA VAL A 115 7.51 -4.44 -5.73
C VAL A 115 6.41 -4.41 -6.78
N ILE A 116 6.21 -3.27 -7.44
CA ILE A 116 5.17 -3.06 -8.45
C ILE A 116 5.77 -3.34 -9.84
N GLY A 117 5.40 -4.46 -10.46
CA GLY A 117 5.75 -4.79 -11.84
C GLY A 117 4.64 -4.42 -12.84
N ASP A 118 4.86 -4.78 -14.11
CA ASP A 118 3.97 -4.40 -15.22
C ASP A 118 2.64 -5.18 -15.26
N GLY A 119 2.55 -6.33 -14.59
CA GLY A 119 1.33 -7.15 -14.52
C GLY A 119 0.98 -7.64 -13.13
N SER A 120 1.87 -7.48 -12.15
CA SER A 120 1.65 -7.96 -10.80
C SER A 120 2.37 -7.14 -9.74
N VAL A 121 1.87 -7.18 -8.52
CA VAL A 121 2.57 -6.68 -7.33
C VAL A 121 3.12 -7.85 -6.53
N THR A 122 4.41 -7.83 -6.20
CA THR A 122 5.03 -8.82 -5.32
C THR A 122 4.97 -8.35 -3.87
N LEU A 123 4.49 -9.22 -3.00
CA LEU A 123 4.26 -8.97 -1.58
C LEU A 123 4.92 -10.05 -0.74
N TRP A 124 5.58 -9.69 0.36
CA TRP A 124 6.02 -10.62 1.38
C TRP A 124 5.08 -10.53 2.58
N ILE A 125 4.19 -11.51 2.72
CA ILE A 125 3.14 -11.50 3.73
C ILE A 125 3.58 -12.35 4.92
N PRO A 126 3.54 -11.82 6.16
CA PRO A 126 3.81 -12.60 7.36
C PRO A 126 2.88 -13.81 7.48
N THR A 127 3.47 -14.99 7.71
CA THR A 127 2.74 -16.26 7.90
C THR A 127 2.78 -16.77 9.33
N GLY A 128 3.57 -16.14 10.22
CA GLY A 128 3.63 -16.46 11.64
C GLY A 128 5.07 -16.50 12.18
N SER A 129 5.24 -17.10 13.36
CA SER A 129 6.55 -17.27 14.00
C SER A 129 7.45 -18.19 13.19
N SER A 130 8.76 -17.91 13.21
CA SER A 130 9.75 -18.82 12.63
C SER A 130 10.37 -19.76 13.67
N ASN A 131 10.73 -20.95 13.23
CA ASN A 131 11.42 -22.00 13.96
C ASN A 131 12.55 -22.58 13.08
N ALA A 132 13.36 -23.49 13.63
CA ALA A 132 14.48 -24.08 12.89
C ALA A 132 14.06 -24.82 11.60
N ASN A 133 12.80 -25.27 11.51
CA ASN A 133 12.31 -26.07 10.38
C ASN A 133 11.77 -25.22 9.23
N ASN A 134 11.34 -23.98 9.49
CA ASN A 134 10.71 -23.11 8.50
C ASN A 134 11.55 -21.87 8.15
N CYS A 135 12.81 -21.85 8.61
CA CYS A 135 13.70 -20.70 8.58
C CYS A 135 15.12 -21.09 8.19
N SER A 136 15.35 -21.33 6.90
CA SER A 136 16.65 -21.80 6.39
C SER A 136 17.79 -20.79 6.64
N ASN A 137 17.49 -19.49 6.66
CA ASN A 137 18.45 -18.41 6.93
C ASN A 137 18.54 -18.02 8.42
N ARG A 138 18.00 -18.82 9.35
CA ARG A 138 17.95 -18.45 10.78
C ARG A 138 19.32 -18.16 11.40
N LYS A 139 20.34 -18.96 11.09
CA LYS A 139 21.69 -18.78 11.65
C LYS A 139 22.33 -17.45 11.22
N GLU A 140 22.05 -17.02 9.99
CA GLU A 140 22.50 -15.74 9.46
C GLU A 140 21.83 -14.59 10.21
N LEU A 141 20.49 -14.63 10.32
CA LEU A 141 19.73 -13.62 11.07
C LEU A 141 20.09 -13.58 12.56
N GLU A 142 20.38 -14.72 13.19
CA GLU A 142 20.90 -14.77 14.57
C GLU A 142 22.28 -14.10 14.69
N GLY A 143 23.10 -14.16 13.64
CA GLY A 143 24.36 -13.42 13.54
C GLY A 143 24.13 -11.92 13.48
N GLU A 144 23.18 -11.46 12.67
CA GLU A 144 22.78 -10.04 12.59
C GLU A 144 22.25 -9.52 13.92
N VAL A 145 21.39 -10.29 14.61
CA VAL A 145 20.87 -9.93 15.94
C VAL A 145 22.01 -9.74 16.94
N ARG A 146 23.02 -10.61 16.94
CA ARG A 146 24.17 -10.51 17.85
C ARG A 146 25.04 -9.27 17.63
N GLN A 147 25.03 -8.72 16.41
CA GLN A 147 25.80 -7.53 16.06
C GLN A 147 25.02 -6.22 16.28
N SER A 148 23.71 -6.31 16.52
CA SER A 148 22.85 -5.16 16.74
C SER A 148 22.90 -4.66 18.18
N GLU A 149 23.00 -3.34 18.36
CA GLU A 149 22.88 -2.68 19.67
C GLU A 149 21.46 -2.82 20.28
N HIS A 150 20.49 -3.26 19.47
CA HIS A 150 19.09 -3.50 19.84
C HIS A 150 18.74 -5.00 19.92
N ALA A 151 19.72 -5.87 20.19
CA ALA A 151 19.52 -7.32 20.23
C ALA A 151 18.41 -7.80 21.20
N SER A 152 18.11 -7.03 22.25
CA SER A 152 17.08 -7.37 23.24
C SER A 152 15.68 -7.19 22.66
N GLY A 153 14.94 -8.28 22.52
CA GLY A 153 13.54 -8.27 22.05
C GLY A 153 13.35 -8.74 20.60
N ALA A 154 14.45 -8.97 19.87
CA ALA A 154 14.39 -9.47 18.50
C ALA A 154 13.64 -10.81 18.42
N THR A 155 12.62 -10.85 17.57
CA THR A 155 11.89 -12.08 17.22
C THR A 155 12.03 -12.37 15.74
N PHE A 156 11.93 -13.64 15.38
CA PHE A 156 11.99 -14.06 13.98
C PHE A 156 10.60 -14.45 13.50
N ARG A 157 10.20 -13.90 12.36
CA ARG A 157 8.93 -14.22 11.71
C ARG A 157 9.19 -14.80 10.32
N GLN A 158 8.27 -15.63 9.87
CA GLN A 158 8.26 -16.19 8.52
C GLN A 158 7.36 -15.35 7.63
N THR A 159 7.79 -15.10 6.40
CA THR A 159 6.95 -14.57 5.33
C THR A 159 6.88 -15.53 4.16
N ARG A 160 5.83 -15.36 3.39
CA ARG A 160 5.65 -16.02 2.10
C ARG A 160 5.49 -14.98 1.01
N LYS A 161 6.02 -15.27 -0.16
CA LYS A 161 5.83 -14.44 -1.33
C LYS A 161 4.45 -14.65 -1.91
N HIS A 162 3.79 -13.54 -2.22
CA HIS A 162 2.52 -13.51 -2.92
C HIS A 162 2.63 -12.60 -4.14
N LEU A 163 1.86 -12.93 -5.17
CA LEU A 163 1.71 -12.15 -6.39
C LEU A 163 0.25 -11.71 -6.49
N PHE A 164 0.02 -10.40 -6.47
CA PHE A 164 -1.28 -9.81 -6.79
C PHE A 164 -1.34 -9.51 -8.28
N ASP A 165 -2.22 -10.17 -9.01
CA ASP A 165 -2.40 -9.99 -10.46
C ASP A 165 -3.21 -8.71 -10.73
N LEU A 166 -2.58 -7.75 -11.45
CA LEU A 166 -3.16 -6.44 -11.75
C LEU A 166 -4.17 -6.46 -12.91
N LYS A 167 -4.42 -7.61 -13.52
CA LYS A 167 -5.47 -7.81 -14.54
C LYS A 167 -6.72 -8.40 -13.92
N THR A 168 -6.57 -9.38 -13.03
CA THR A 168 -7.69 -10.12 -12.44
C THR A 168 -8.08 -9.64 -11.04
N GLY A 169 -7.19 -8.92 -10.35
CA GLY A 169 -7.38 -8.53 -8.95
C GLY A 169 -7.25 -9.71 -7.97
N THR A 170 -6.60 -10.80 -8.36
CA THR A 170 -6.45 -12.00 -7.53
C THR A 170 -5.08 -12.08 -6.88
N LEU A 171 -5.04 -12.46 -5.60
CA LEU A 171 -3.80 -12.76 -4.88
C LEU A 171 -3.48 -14.25 -4.99
N ARG A 172 -2.25 -14.59 -5.39
CA ARG A 172 -1.74 -15.97 -5.41
C ARG A 172 -0.53 -16.11 -4.52
N SER A 173 -0.45 -17.21 -3.78
CA SER A 173 0.69 -17.54 -2.94
C SER A 173 1.70 -18.36 -3.74
N THR A 174 3.00 -18.13 -3.55
CA THR A 174 4.05 -19.00 -4.10
C THR A 174 4.58 -19.95 -3.02
N GLN A 175 5.48 -20.86 -3.38
CA GLN A 175 6.17 -21.72 -2.40
C GLN A 175 7.40 -21.03 -1.78
N GLU A 176 7.76 -19.83 -2.24
CA GLU A 176 8.92 -19.10 -1.72
C GLU A 176 8.59 -18.53 -0.33
N THR A 177 9.40 -18.89 0.65
CA THR A 177 9.34 -18.37 2.02
C THR A 177 10.71 -17.86 2.46
N LYS A 178 10.72 -16.88 3.35
CA LYS A 178 11.94 -16.45 4.04
C LYS A 178 11.62 -16.02 5.47
N CYS A 179 12.66 -15.80 6.25
CA CYS A 179 12.54 -15.18 7.56
C CYS A 179 13.05 -13.75 7.54
N TYR A 180 12.54 -12.97 8.49
CA TYR A 180 12.97 -11.62 8.80
C TYR A 180 12.98 -11.40 10.31
N ILE A 181 13.76 -10.42 10.74
CA ILE A 181 13.85 -9.98 12.13
C ILE A 181 12.77 -8.94 12.38
N VAL A 182 12.09 -9.05 13.51
CA VAL A 182 11.23 -8.02 14.09
C VAL A 182 11.90 -7.54 15.36
N TRP A 183 12.19 -6.24 15.43
CA TRP A 183 12.83 -5.59 16.57
C TRP A 183 11.81 -5.11 17.60
#